data_AF-A0A0J1AAP2-F1
#
_entry.id   AF-A0A0J1AAP2-F1
#
_cell.length_a   1.000
_cell.length_b   1.000
_cell.length_c   1.000
_cell.angle_alpha   90.00
_cell.angle_beta   90.00
_cell.angle_gamma   90.00
#
_symmetry.space_group_name_H-M   'P 1'
#
loop_
_entity.id
_entity.type
_entity.pdbx_description
1 polymer ?
#
loop_
_entity_poly.entity_id
_entity_poly.type
_entity_poly.pdbx_seq_one_letter_code
_entity_poly.pdbx_strand_id
1 'polypeptide(L)'
;MARKSLKEPQLQSWEAVDQTLAQMADINRDIALEEAACNEQVDKLKEATKQRLKPLLERVKAYELQLKEFCDHRKNEFLQIKSKKLTHGSVGYRLSTSVTIPDPVFTCQMLKQLKLEHCIRTKTEPDKESIKQLTPELIAEIGATLKQRNNFGYEIETVDPAATAAH
;
A
#
# COMPACT_ATOMS: atom_id res chain seq x y z
N MET A 1 27.03 32.23 28.30
CA MET A 1 27.73 31.01 27.81
C MET A 1 27.40 30.85 26.34
N ALA A 2 28.34 31.22 25.47
CA ALA A 2 28.15 31.32 24.03
C ALA A 2 28.07 29.93 23.37
N ARG A 3 27.00 29.65 22.63
CA ARG A 3 27.05 28.62 21.57
C ARG A 3 27.66 29.26 20.33
N LYS A 4 29.00 29.37 20.34
CA LYS A 4 29.78 29.70 19.15
C LYS A 4 30.07 28.40 18.41
N SER A 5 29.36 28.19 17.30
CA SER A 5 29.82 27.40 16.15
C SER A 5 28.88 27.67 14.98
N LEU A 6 28.90 28.89 14.46
CA LEU A 6 28.55 29.08 13.06
C LEU A 6 29.77 28.57 12.29
N LYS A 7 29.79 27.27 11.98
CA LYS A 7 30.69 26.79 10.92
C LYS A 7 30.27 27.57 9.69
N GLU A 8 31.20 28.29 9.09
CA GLU A 8 30.95 28.96 7.82
C GLU A 8 30.37 27.95 6.83
N PRO A 9 29.42 28.37 5.96
CA PRO A 9 28.90 27.47 4.95
C PRO A 9 30.06 26.95 4.11
N GLN A 10 30.12 25.63 3.93
CA GLN A 10 31.18 25.00 3.13
C GLN A 10 31.16 25.46 1.67
N LEU A 11 29.98 25.91 1.21
CA LEU A 11 29.78 26.49 -0.11
C LEU A 11 29.79 28.02 0.01
N GLN A 12 30.75 28.65 -0.66
CA GLN A 12 30.98 30.10 -0.58
C GLN A 12 30.53 30.86 -1.85
N SER A 13 30.06 30.16 -2.88
CA SER A 13 29.59 30.77 -4.13
C SER A 13 28.39 30.01 -4.71
N TRP A 14 27.59 30.71 -5.52
CA TRP A 14 26.48 30.09 -6.28
C TRP A 14 26.98 29.06 -7.28
N GLU A 15 28.18 29.25 -7.84
CA GLU A 15 28.84 28.25 -8.69
C GLU A 15 29.17 26.96 -7.91
N ALA A 16 29.61 27.06 -6.66
CA ALA A 16 29.84 25.88 -5.82
C ALA A 16 28.52 25.17 -5.47
N VAL A 17 27.42 25.92 -5.31
CA VAL A 17 26.07 25.34 -5.12
C VAL A 17 25.64 24.59 -6.38
N ASP A 18 25.78 25.19 -7.56
CA ASP A 18 25.44 24.56 -8.84
C ASP A 18 26.26 23.28 -9.09
N GLN A 19 27.58 23.32 -8.85
CA GLN A 19 28.43 22.14 -8.93
C GLN A 19 28.03 21.06 -7.92
N THR A 20 27.59 21.44 -6.72
CA THR A 20 27.09 20.48 -5.72
C THR A 20 25.79 19.83 -6.19
N LEU A 21 24.88 20.60 -6.79
CA LEU A 21 23.64 20.06 -7.37
C LEU A 21 23.94 19.09 -8.52
N ALA A 22 24.92 19.40 -9.37
CA ALA A 22 25.39 18.49 -10.43
C ALA A 22 25.97 17.19 -9.85
N GLN A 23 26.83 17.27 -8.83
CA GLN A 23 27.36 16.07 -8.16
C GLN A 23 26.26 15.24 -7.49
N MET A 24 25.26 15.88 -6.88
CA MET A 24 24.10 15.20 -6.32
C MET A 24 23.28 14.51 -7.41
N ALA A 25 23.17 15.10 -8.61
CA ALA A 25 22.49 14.49 -9.75
C ALA A 25 23.18 13.18 -10.18
N ASP A 26 24.50 13.19 -10.28
CA ASP A 26 25.29 12.01 -10.64
C ASP A 26 25.17 10.92 -9.56
N ILE A 27 25.30 11.27 -8.28
CA ILE A 27 25.12 10.32 -7.18
C ILE A 27 23.70 9.73 -7.17
N ASN A 28 22.67 10.54 -7.42
CA ASN A 28 21.29 10.05 -7.52
C ASN A 28 21.11 9.07 -8.68
N ARG A 29 21.81 9.28 -9.81
CA ARG A 29 21.81 8.33 -10.92
C ARG A 29 22.46 7.01 -10.53
N ASP A 30 23.58 7.06 -9.82
CA ASP A 30 24.26 5.85 -9.34
C ASP A 30 23.39 5.08 -8.33
N ILE A 31 22.72 5.80 -7.41
CA ILE A 31 21.73 5.20 -6.49
C ILE A 31 20.62 4.50 -7.28
N ALA A 32 20.05 5.16 -8.28
CA ALA A 32 18.98 4.59 -9.09
C ALA A 32 19.43 3.35 -9.87
N LEU A 33 20.67 3.30 -10.34
CA LEU A 33 21.25 2.12 -11.00
C LEU A 33 21.40 0.94 -10.04
N GLU A 34 21.90 1.18 -8.82
CA GLU A 34 22.01 0.14 -7.78
C GLU A 34 20.63 -0.36 -7.33
N GLU A 35 19.66 0.54 -7.16
CA GLU A 35 18.27 0.17 -6.86
C GLU A 35 17.64 -0.66 -7.99
N ALA A 36 17.87 -0.29 -9.25
CA ALA A 36 17.40 -1.05 -10.40
C ALA A 36 18.01 -2.45 -10.44
N ALA A 37 19.32 -2.57 -10.21
CA ALA A 37 20.01 -3.86 -10.14
C ALA A 37 19.47 -4.74 -9.00
N CYS A 38 19.21 -4.15 -7.83
CA CYS A 38 18.59 -4.86 -6.69
C CYS A 38 17.18 -5.36 -7.04
N ASN A 39 16.35 -4.50 -7.65
CA ASN A 39 14.99 -4.86 -8.07
C ASN A 39 14.99 -6.01 -9.08
N GLU A 40 15.93 -6.00 -10.04
CA GLU A 40 16.06 -7.09 -11.01
C GLU A 40 16.40 -8.44 -10.32
N GLN A 41 17.29 -8.42 -9.32
CA GLN A 41 17.60 -9.62 -8.53
C GLN A 41 16.40 -10.11 -7.72
N VAL A 42 15.67 -9.20 -7.09
CA VAL A 42 14.45 -9.51 -6.34
C VAL A 42 13.41 -10.16 -7.26
N ASP A 43 13.23 -9.65 -8.46
CA ASP A 43 12.26 -10.20 -9.41
C ASP A 43 12.68 -11.57 -9.95
N LYS A 44 13.97 -11.77 -10.24
CA LYS A 44 14.52 -13.10 -10.55
C LYS A 44 14.27 -14.09 -9.41
N LEU A 45 14.48 -13.67 -8.16
CA LEU A 45 14.25 -14.50 -6.98
C LEU A 45 12.76 -14.84 -6.79
N LYS A 46 11.86 -13.87 -6.97
CA LYS A 46 10.41 -14.07 -6.92
C LYS A 46 9.97 -15.08 -7.99
N GLU A 47 10.43 -14.94 -9.22
CA GLU A 47 10.04 -15.83 -10.31
C GLU A 47 10.58 -17.25 -10.09
N ALA A 48 11.85 -17.40 -9.70
CA ALA A 48 12.42 -18.70 -9.36
C ALA A 48 11.67 -19.37 -8.19
N THR A 49 11.31 -18.61 -7.16
CA THR A 49 10.52 -19.10 -6.02
C THR A 49 9.13 -19.52 -6.46
N LYS A 50 8.45 -18.71 -7.28
CA LYS A 50 7.12 -19.02 -7.83
C LYS A 50 7.16 -20.31 -8.65
N GLN A 51 8.20 -20.52 -9.47
CA GLN A 51 8.38 -21.76 -10.24
C GLN A 51 8.56 -22.99 -9.34
N ARG A 52 9.33 -22.88 -8.25
CA ARG A 52 9.49 -23.97 -7.27
C ARG A 52 8.20 -24.23 -6.48
N LEU A 53 7.42 -23.19 -6.18
CA LEU A 53 6.17 -23.29 -5.44
C LEU A 53 5.01 -23.87 -6.28
N LYS A 54 4.97 -23.61 -7.60
CA LYS A 54 3.92 -24.13 -8.50
C LYS A 54 3.62 -25.62 -8.29
N PRO A 55 4.57 -26.56 -8.41
CA PRO A 55 4.28 -27.99 -8.25
C PRO A 55 3.86 -28.37 -6.83
N LEU A 56 4.34 -27.66 -5.80
CA LEU A 56 3.95 -27.91 -4.41
C LEU A 56 2.49 -27.48 -4.17
N LEU A 57 2.12 -26.29 -4.65
CA LEU A 57 0.76 -25.78 -4.56
C LEU A 57 -0.22 -26.63 -5.38
N GLU A 58 0.19 -27.10 -6.56
CA GLU A 58 -0.60 -28.03 -7.37
C GLU A 58 -0.84 -29.35 -6.65
N ARG A 59 0.18 -29.92 -5.98
CA ARG A 59 0.02 -31.13 -5.16
C ARG A 59 -0.94 -30.90 -3.98
N VAL A 60 -0.82 -29.77 -3.28
CA VAL A 60 -1.74 -29.43 -2.20
C VAL A 60 -3.17 -29.35 -2.71
N LYS A 61 -3.41 -28.64 -3.83
CA LYS A 61 -4.73 -28.55 -4.46
C LYS A 61 -5.27 -29.91 -4.91
N ALA A 62 -4.42 -30.79 -5.43
CA ALA A 62 -4.82 -32.14 -5.81
C ALA A 62 -5.30 -32.95 -4.59
N TYR A 63 -4.60 -32.86 -3.46
CA TYR A 63 -5.04 -33.50 -2.22
C TYR A 63 -6.31 -32.86 -1.65
N GLU A 64 -6.44 -31.53 -1.71
CA GLU A 64 -7.67 -30.83 -1.32
C GLU A 64 -8.88 -31.31 -2.15
N LEU A 65 -8.70 -31.52 -3.46
CA LEU A 65 -9.75 -32.05 -4.33
C LEU A 65 -10.12 -33.48 -3.94
N GLN A 66 -9.14 -34.36 -3.72
CA GLN A 66 -9.39 -35.73 -3.25
C GLN A 66 -10.13 -35.77 -1.91
N LEU A 67 -9.73 -34.90 -0.96
CA LEU A 67 -10.42 -34.76 0.32
C LEU A 67 -11.85 -34.28 0.14
N LYS A 68 -12.07 -33.30 -0.74
CA LYS A 68 -13.39 -32.77 -1.06
C LYS A 68 -14.28 -33.84 -1.69
N GLU A 69 -13.79 -34.58 -2.68
CA GLU A 69 -14.52 -35.66 -3.33
C GLU A 69 -14.91 -36.74 -2.31
N PHE A 70 -13.99 -37.16 -1.44
CA PHE A 70 -14.27 -38.12 -0.38
C PHE A 70 -15.36 -37.62 0.60
N CYS A 71 -15.25 -36.36 1.04
CA CYS A 71 -16.24 -35.77 1.94
C CYS A 71 -17.59 -35.56 1.23
N ASP A 72 -17.59 -35.24 -0.06
CA ASP A 72 -18.79 -34.97 -0.86
C ASP A 72 -19.63 -36.25 -1.01
N HIS A 73 -19.00 -37.42 -1.22
CA HIS A 73 -19.67 -38.72 -1.22
C HIS A 73 -20.27 -39.10 0.14
N ARG A 74 -19.76 -38.51 1.24
CA ARG A 74 -20.17 -38.81 2.62
C ARG A 74 -20.84 -37.63 3.31
N LYS A 75 -21.40 -36.68 2.55
CA LYS A 75 -22.11 -35.51 3.10
C LYS A 75 -23.13 -35.84 4.17
N ASN A 76 -23.77 -37.00 4.06
CA ASN A 76 -24.74 -37.49 5.04
C ASN A 76 -24.14 -37.66 6.45
N GLU A 77 -22.87 -38.06 6.58
CA GLU A 77 -22.17 -38.14 7.88
C GLU A 77 -21.96 -36.75 8.51
N PHE A 78 -21.83 -35.71 7.67
CA PHE A 78 -21.63 -34.32 8.10
C PHE A 78 -22.92 -33.56 8.45
N LEU A 79 -24.09 -34.17 8.21
CA LEU A 79 -25.38 -33.59 8.60
C LEU A 79 -25.57 -33.59 10.12
N GLN A 80 -25.07 -34.63 10.82
CA GLN A 80 -25.14 -34.71 12.28
C GLN A 80 -23.92 -34.12 12.98
N ILE A 81 -22.73 -34.23 12.37
CA ILE A 81 -21.47 -33.73 12.95
C ILE A 81 -20.83 -32.76 11.97
N LYS A 82 -20.85 -31.45 12.29
CA LYS A 82 -20.40 -30.37 11.41
C LYS A 82 -18.93 -30.50 10.98
N SER A 83 -18.08 -31.05 11.85
CA SER A 83 -16.65 -31.27 11.61
C SER A 83 -16.13 -32.54 12.28
N LYS A 84 -15.35 -33.33 11.57
CA LYS A 84 -14.69 -34.56 12.03
C LYS A 84 -13.21 -34.27 12.30
N LYS A 85 -12.78 -34.43 13.56
CA LYS A 85 -11.38 -34.29 13.98
C LYS A 85 -10.63 -35.60 13.76
N LEU A 86 -9.44 -35.51 13.18
CA LEU A 86 -8.50 -36.59 12.90
C LEU A 86 -7.17 -36.31 13.62
N THR A 87 -6.22 -37.24 13.54
CA THR A 87 -4.90 -37.13 14.21
C THR A 87 -4.10 -35.92 13.73
N HIS A 88 -4.18 -35.56 12.45
CA HIS A 88 -3.38 -34.49 11.84
C HIS A 88 -4.17 -33.24 11.45
N GLY A 89 -5.47 -33.17 11.78
CA GLY A 89 -6.31 -32.04 11.38
C GLY A 89 -7.80 -32.32 11.53
N SER A 90 -8.64 -31.47 10.94
CA SER A 90 -10.09 -31.66 10.91
C SER A 90 -10.65 -31.38 9.52
N VAL A 91 -11.71 -32.10 9.16
CA VAL A 91 -12.47 -31.90 7.92
C VAL A 91 -13.93 -31.63 8.29
N GLY A 92 -14.59 -30.72 7.58
CA GLY A 92 -15.97 -30.37 7.91
C GLY A 92 -16.54 -29.37 6.91
N TYR A 93 -17.86 -29.26 6.91
CA TYR A 93 -18.58 -28.29 6.09
C TYR A 93 -19.00 -27.12 6.97
N ARG A 94 -18.66 -25.91 6.54
CA ARG A 94 -19.22 -24.69 7.13
C ARG A 94 -20.26 -24.12 6.17
N LEU A 95 -21.39 -23.69 6.72
CA LEU A 95 -22.30 -22.81 5.99
C LEU A 95 -21.74 -21.40 6.13
N SER A 96 -21.20 -20.85 5.04
CA SER A 96 -20.83 -19.43 4.97
C SER A 96 -21.79 -18.72 4.04
N THR A 97 -22.53 -17.75 4.56
CA THR A 97 -23.27 -16.79 3.74
C THR A 97 -22.31 -15.71 3.29
N SER A 98 -22.20 -15.50 1.97
CA SER A 98 -21.46 -14.40 1.38
C SER A 98 -22.45 -13.52 0.60
N VAL A 99 -22.35 -12.21 0.79
CA VAL A 99 -23.14 -11.23 0.04
C VAL A 99 -22.23 -10.67 -1.04
N THR A 100 -22.62 -10.84 -2.31
CA THR A 100 -21.92 -10.24 -3.45
C THR A 100 -22.59 -8.92 -3.80
N ILE A 101 -21.82 -7.84 -3.87
CA ILE A 101 -22.29 -6.51 -4.22
C ILE A 101 -21.68 -6.15 -5.58
N PRO A 102 -22.42 -6.25 -6.69
CA PRO A 102 -21.88 -6.00 -8.03
C PRO A 102 -21.63 -4.51 -8.30
N ASP A 103 -22.48 -3.63 -7.78
CA ASP A 103 -22.30 -2.18 -7.85
C ASP A 103 -22.46 -1.55 -6.45
N PRO A 104 -21.37 -1.12 -5.82
CA PRO A 104 -21.40 -0.47 -4.52
C PRO A 104 -22.18 0.85 -4.52
N VAL A 105 -22.18 1.62 -5.61
CA VAL A 105 -22.82 2.94 -5.67
C VAL A 105 -24.33 2.78 -5.72
N PHE A 106 -24.83 1.97 -6.65
CA PHE A 106 -26.25 1.64 -6.75
C PHE A 106 -26.75 0.99 -5.46
N THR A 107 -25.98 0.06 -4.88
CA THR A 107 -26.35 -0.60 -3.63
C THR A 107 -26.43 0.41 -2.47
N CYS A 108 -25.46 1.32 -2.35
CA CYS A 108 -25.52 2.39 -1.34
C CYS A 108 -26.74 3.31 -1.54
N GLN A 109 -27.10 3.64 -2.78
CA GLN A 109 -28.27 4.45 -3.09
C GLN A 109 -29.57 3.73 -2.71
N MET A 110 -29.71 2.46 -3.08
CA MET A 110 -30.87 1.64 -2.71
C MET A 110 -30.96 1.44 -1.19
N LEU A 111 -29.83 1.23 -0.51
CA LEU A 111 -29.79 1.14 0.96
C LEU A 111 -30.28 2.43 1.61
N LYS A 112 -29.94 3.60 1.06
CA LYS A 112 -30.47 4.90 1.53
C LYS A 112 -31.97 5.02 1.26
N GLN A 113 -32.44 4.66 0.06
CA GLN A 113 -33.88 4.69 -0.28
C GLN A 113 -34.73 3.75 0.59
N LEU A 114 -34.19 2.57 0.92
CA LEU A 114 -34.81 1.56 1.77
C LEU A 114 -34.65 1.85 3.28
N LYS A 115 -34.02 2.98 3.65
CA LYS A 115 -33.74 3.37 5.05
C LYS A 115 -32.91 2.33 5.82
N LEU A 116 -32.05 1.58 5.11
CA LEU A 116 -31.13 0.58 5.66
C LEU A 116 -29.76 1.20 5.94
N GLU A 117 -29.74 2.35 6.61
CA GLU A 117 -28.51 3.11 6.87
C GLU A 117 -27.51 2.37 7.76
N HIS A 118 -27.99 1.43 8.59
CA HIS A 118 -27.13 0.54 9.40
C HIS A 118 -26.23 -0.37 8.56
N CYS A 119 -26.53 -0.56 7.26
CA CYS A 119 -25.71 -1.32 6.32
C CYS A 119 -24.64 -0.44 5.63
N ILE A 120 -24.64 0.87 5.85
CA ILE A 120 -23.72 1.82 5.22
C ILE A 120 -22.63 2.17 6.22
N ARG A 121 -21.37 1.91 5.85
CA ARG A 121 -20.21 2.37 6.63
C ARG A 121 -19.78 3.73 6.14
N THR A 122 -19.81 4.74 7.01
CA THR A 122 -19.29 6.08 6.73
C THR A 122 -17.91 6.25 7.34
N LYS A 123 -16.95 6.75 6.55
CA LYS A 123 -15.63 7.16 7.02
C LYS A 123 -15.56 8.68 6.94
N THR A 124 -15.53 9.34 8.09
CA THR A 124 -15.38 10.80 8.17
C THR A 124 -13.92 11.11 8.48
N GLU A 125 -13.25 11.80 7.56
CA GLU A 125 -11.88 12.25 7.75
C GLU A 125 -11.82 13.78 7.73
N PRO A 126 -10.99 14.40 8.57
CA PRO A 126 -10.83 15.85 8.56
C PRO A 126 -10.14 16.29 7.26
N ASP A 127 -10.78 17.21 6.53
CA ASP A 127 -10.20 17.83 5.35
C ASP A 127 -9.18 18.91 5.77
N LYS A 128 -7.90 18.54 5.69
CA LYS A 128 -6.80 19.43 6.05
C LYS A 128 -6.68 20.64 5.13
N GLU A 129 -7.10 20.54 3.85
CA GLU A 129 -7.01 21.66 2.92
C GLU A 129 -8.06 22.72 3.26
N SER A 130 -9.30 22.30 3.55
CA SER A 130 -10.35 23.20 4.04
C SER A 130 -9.99 23.80 5.42
N ILE A 131 -9.40 23.01 6.32
CA ILE A 131 -8.98 23.49 7.65
C ILE A 131 -7.88 24.56 7.57
N LYS A 132 -6.98 24.50 6.57
CA LYS A 132 -5.94 25.53 6.36
C LYS A 132 -6.51 26.90 5.98
N GLN A 133 -7.72 26.95 5.41
CA GLN A 133 -8.37 28.18 4.95
C GLN A 133 -9.18 28.86 6.06
N LEU A 134 -9.37 28.20 7.20
CA LEU A 134 -10.11 28.74 8.33
C LEU A 134 -9.30 29.79 9.10
N THR A 135 -10.00 30.60 9.90
CA THR A 135 -9.35 31.55 10.79
C THR A 135 -8.56 30.83 11.89
N PRO A 136 -7.46 31.42 12.40
CA PRO A 136 -6.66 30.81 13.46
C PRO A 136 -7.46 30.48 14.73
N GLU A 137 -8.50 31.26 15.01
CA GLU A 137 -9.43 31.07 16.13
C GLU A 137 -10.22 29.76 15.98
N LEU A 138 -10.80 29.51 14.81
CA LEU A 138 -11.52 28.27 14.50
C LEU A 138 -10.58 27.06 14.43
N ILE A 139 -9.35 27.24 13.93
CA ILE A 139 -8.31 26.19 13.90
C ILE A 139 -7.94 25.76 15.33
N ALA A 140 -7.82 26.71 16.25
CA ALA A 140 -7.55 26.43 17.66
C ALA A 140 -8.76 25.76 18.35
N GLU A 141 -9.98 26.18 18.03
CA GLU A 141 -11.21 25.61 18.58
C GLU A 141 -11.41 24.13 18.21
N ILE A 142 -11.05 23.72 16.99
CA ILE A 142 -11.08 22.31 16.56
C ILE A 142 -9.86 21.49 17.04
N GLY A 143 -8.98 22.07 17.87
CA GLY A 143 -7.76 21.41 18.36
C GLY A 143 -6.68 21.18 17.30
N ALA A 144 -6.77 21.86 16.14
CA ALA A 144 -5.74 21.83 15.11
C ALA A 144 -4.70 22.92 15.36
N THR A 145 -3.49 22.73 14.82
CA THR A 145 -2.43 23.75 14.89
C THR A 145 -1.89 24.02 13.51
N LEU A 146 -1.95 25.28 13.06
CA LEU A 146 -1.31 25.71 11.83
C LEU A 146 0.18 25.96 12.11
N LYS A 147 1.05 25.07 11.62
CA LYS A 147 2.50 25.22 11.72
C LYS A 147 3.05 25.64 10.37
N GLN A 148 3.35 26.93 10.21
CA GLN A 148 4.12 27.40 9.07
C GLN A 148 5.60 27.08 9.30
N ARG A 149 6.19 26.29 8.40
CA ARG A 149 7.62 26.03 8.37
C ARG A 149 8.13 26.41 7.00
N ASN A 150 9.13 27.29 6.96
CA ASN A 150 9.90 27.53 5.76
C ASN A 150 11.00 26.45 5.71
N ASN A 151 10.75 25.37 4.97
CA ASN A 151 11.68 24.27 4.83
C ASN A 151 12.60 24.54 3.63
N PHE A 152 13.90 24.28 3.80
CA PHE A 152 14.82 24.24 2.67
C PHE A 152 14.40 23.13 1.69
N GLY A 153 14.35 23.46 0.41
CA GLY A 153 14.11 22.53 -0.68
C GLY A 153 15.14 22.77 -1.80
N TYR A 154 15.46 21.72 -2.52
CA TYR A 154 16.27 21.77 -3.73
C TYR A 154 15.62 20.86 -4.76
N GLU A 155 15.70 21.25 -6.02
CA GLU A 155 15.26 20.46 -7.16
C GLU A 155 16.47 20.25 -8.05
N ILE A 156 16.65 19.02 -8.52
CA ILE A 156 17.69 18.66 -9.48
C ILE A 156 16.97 18.45 -10.80
N GLU A 157 17.30 19.24 -11.81
CA GLU A 157 16.79 19.02 -13.16
C GLU A 157 17.30 17.66 -13.65
N THR A 158 16.39 16.70 -13.74
CA THR A 158 16.67 15.43 -14.39
C THR A 158 16.37 15.63 -15.87
N VAL A 159 17.40 15.57 -16.71
CA VAL A 159 17.20 15.49 -18.15
C VAL A 159 16.61 14.11 -18.43
N ASP A 160 15.29 14.05 -18.45
CA ASP A 160 14.55 12.86 -18.85
C ASP A 160 14.73 12.71 -20.37
N PRO A 161 15.49 11.71 -20.88
CA PRO A 161 15.76 11.58 -22.30
C PRO A 161 14.51 11.30 -23.14
N ALA A 162 13.36 11.02 -22.50
CA ALA A 162 12.07 10.88 -23.16
C ALA A 162 11.39 12.23 -23.49
N ALA A 163 11.79 13.35 -22.85
CA ALA A 163 11.15 14.65 -23.05
C ALA A 163 11.74 15.44 -24.24
N THR A 164 12.94 15.08 -24.72
CA THR A 164 13.63 15.82 -25.78
C THR A 164 13.26 15.39 -27.20
N ALA A 165 12.39 14.39 -27.36
CA ALA A 165 11.98 13.84 -28.66
C ALA A 165 10.76 14.53 -29.30
N ALA A 166 10.36 15.71 -28.82
CA ALA A 166 9.22 16.46 -29.35
C ALA A 166 9.62 17.89 -29.74
N HIS A 167 10.46 18.03 -30.75
CA HIS A 167 10.54 19.23 -31.59
C HIS A 167 10.69 18.84 -33.06
#